data_AF-A0A1F7RMZ1-F1
#
_entry.id   AF-A0A1F7RMZ1-F1
#
_cell.length_a   1.000
_cell.length_b   1.000
_cell.length_c   1.000
_cell.angle_alpha   90.00
_cell.angle_beta   90.00
_cell.angle_gamma   90.00
#
_symmetry.space_group_name_H-M   'P 1'
#
loop_
_entity.id
_entity.type
_entity.pdbx_description
1 polymer ?
#
loop_
_entity_poly.entity_id
_entity_poly.type
_entity_poly.pdbx_seq_one_letter_code
_entity_poly.pdbx_strand_id
1 'polypeptide(L)'
;MANKRKNIPNNMTITQASEFWDTHSVADYPSHVVQLEYRPEEMITFVAISSDLLVHLEKKAKERGVSLETLVNLWIQEKLLV
;
A
#
# COMPACT_ATOMS: atom_id res chain seq x y z
N MET A 1 22.06 -20.92 28.60
CA MET A 1 22.72 -19.61 28.76
C MET A 1 21.70 -18.54 28.39
N ALA A 2 21.33 -17.66 29.31
CA ALA A 2 20.27 -16.68 29.11
C ALA A 2 20.73 -15.58 28.13
N ASN A 3 20.14 -15.54 26.94
CA ASN A 3 20.47 -14.56 25.92
C ASN A 3 19.85 -13.21 26.31
N LYS A 4 20.68 -12.20 26.64
CA LYS A 4 20.22 -10.83 26.91
C LYS A 4 19.64 -10.26 25.62
N ARG A 5 18.32 -10.28 25.47
CA ARG A 5 17.62 -9.62 24.35
C ARG A 5 17.97 -8.13 24.38
N LYS A 6 18.56 -7.63 23.29
CA LYS A 6 18.93 -6.22 23.15
C LYS A 6 17.70 -5.41 22.74
N ASN A 7 17.65 -4.14 23.13
CA ASN A 7 16.64 -3.21 22.65
C ASN A 7 17.07 -2.63 21.31
N ILE A 8 16.12 -2.42 20.40
CA ILE A 8 16.34 -1.73 19.13
C ILE A 8 16.57 -0.24 19.44
N PRO A 9 17.55 0.43 18.81
CA PRO A 9 17.73 1.87 18.96
C PRO A 9 16.48 2.65 18.54
N ASN A 10 16.08 3.64 19.34
CA ASN A 10 14.98 4.53 18.99
C ASN A 10 15.47 5.65 18.05
N ASN A 11 14.59 6.16 17.18
CA ASN A 11 14.82 7.34 16.33
C ASN A 11 15.94 7.22 15.27
N MET A 12 16.02 6.09 14.56
CA MET A 12 16.89 5.97 13.39
C MET A 12 16.26 6.62 12.15
N THR A 13 17.08 7.27 11.33
CA THR A 13 16.69 7.58 9.94
C THR A 13 16.58 6.29 9.12
N ILE A 14 15.92 6.34 7.96
CA ILE A 14 15.79 5.17 7.07
C ILE A 14 17.16 4.59 6.70
N THR A 15 18.14 5.46 6.39
CA THR A 15 19.51 5.04 6.07
C THR A 15 20.18 4.33 7.24
N GLN A 16 20.08 4.91 8.44
CA GLN A 16 20.67 4.32 9.66
C GLN A 16 20.03 2.96 10.00
N ALA A 17 18.71 2.83 9.80
CA ALA A 17 18.03 1.56 10.00
C ALA A 17 18.49 0.49 9.00
N SER A 18 18.75 0.87 7.75
CA SER A 18 19.31 -0.05 6.73
C SER A 18 20.68 -0.58 7.15
N GLU A 19 21.62 0.33 7.46
CA GLU A 19 22.99 -0.03 7.89
C GLU A 19 23.00 -0.87 9.17
N PHE A 20 22.06 -0.60 10.09
CA PHE A 20 21.89 -1.38 11.30
C PHE A 20 21.52 -2.84 10.98
N TRP A 21 20.55 -3.08 10.09
CA TRP A 21 20.10 -4.43 9.75
C TRP A 21 21.05 -5.20 8.83
N ASP A 22 22.01 -4.54 8.17
CA ASP A 22 23.09 -5.23 7.43
C ASP A 22 23.99 -6.07 8.35
N THR A 23 24.05 -5.72 9.64
CA THR A 23 24.96 -6.34 10.62
C THR A 23 24.25 -7.00 11.80
N HIS A 24 22.93 -6.86 11.91
CA HIS A 24 22.13 -7.36 13.03
C HIS A 24 21.04 -8.33 12.56
N SER A 25 20.81 -9.42 13.29
CA SER A 25 19.71 -10.35 13.00
C SER A 25 18.43 -9.94 13.73
N VAL A 26 17.30 -9.99 13.03
CA VAL A 26 15.96 -9.76 13.63
C VAL A 26 15.69 -10.72 14.79
N ALA A 27 16.27 -11.92 14.75
CA ALA A 27 16.11 -12.94 15.81
C ALA A 27 16.76 -12.55 17.16
N ASP A 28 17.68 -11.57 17.16
CA ASP A 28 18.38 -11.13 18.36
C ASP A 28 17.57 -10.12 19.20
N TYR A 29 16.44 -9.65 18.65
CA TYR A 29 15.60 -8.61 19.23
C TYR A 29 14.20 -9.14 19.57
N PRO A 30 13.49 -8.56 20.56
CA PRO A 30 12.11 -8.91 20.84
C PRO A 30 11.20 -8.57 19.64
N SER A 31 10.68 -9.59 18.96
CA SER A 31 9.65 -9.41 17.93
C SER A 31 8.28 -9.28 18.58
N HIS A 32 7.51 -8.27 18.18
CA HIS A 32 6.07 -8.23 18.46
C HIS A 32 5.36 -9.03 17.37
N VAL A 33 4.40 -9.87 17.75
CA VAL A 33 3.53 -10.53 16.78
C VAL A 33 2.62 -9.47 16.18
N VAL A 34 2.79 -9.18 14.90
CA VAL A 34 1.90 -8.29 14.16
C VAL A 34 0.92 -9.16 13.38
N GLN A 35 -0.38 -8.97 13.59
CA GLN A 35 -1.40 -9.59 12.77
C GLN A 35 -1.60 -8.73 11.52
N LEU A 36 -1.33 -9.29 10.35
CA LEU A 36 -1.61 -8.66 9.06
C LEU A 36 -2.77 -9.42 8.40
N GLU A 37 -3.86 -8.73 8.11
CA GLU A 37 -4.88 -9.26 7.21
C GLU A 37 -4.38 -9.10 5.77
N TYR A 38 -3.96 -10.21 5.18
CA TYR A 38 -3.68 -10.28 3.75
C TYR A 38 -4.94 -10.79 3.05
N ARG A 39 -5.54 -9.98 2.16
CA ARG A 39 -6.65 -10.38 1.29
C ARG A 39 -6.12 -10.63 -0.13
N PRO A 40 -5.76 -11.87 -0.49
CA PRO A 40 -5.27 -12.20 -1.83
C PRO A 40 -6.34 -12.27 -2.92
N GLU A 41 -7.61 -11.96 -2.62
CA GLU A 41 -8.75 -12.42 -3.43
C GLU A 41 -9.36 -11.36 -4.36
N GLU A 42 -8.88 -10.12 -4.36
CA GLU A 42 -9.35 -9.15 -5.35
C GLU A 42 -8.53 -9.35 -6.64
N MET A 43 -9.16 -9.96 -7.65
CA MET A 43 -8.60 -10.03 -9.00
C MET A 43 -8.61 -8.62 -9.60
N ILE A 44 -7.55 -7.86 -9.32
CA ILE A 44 -7.37 -6.51 -9.86
C ILE A 44 -7.03 -6.62 -11.34
N THR A 45 -7.87 -6.03 -12.19
CA THR A 45 -7.59 -5.91 -13.63
C THR A 45 -7.17 -4.50 -13.94
N PHE A 46 -5.98 -4.34 -14.53
CA PHE A 46 -5.47 -3.04 -14.96
C PHE A 46 -5.85 -2.75 -16.40
N VAL A 47 -6.36 -1.55 -16.65
CA VAL A 47 -6.64 -1.03 -17.99
C VAL A 47 -5.84 0.25 -18.17
N ALA A 48 -5.03 0.31 -19.23
CA ALA A 48 -4.29 1.53 -19.56
C ALA A 48 -5.26 2.62 -20.03
N ILE A 49 -5.12 3.82 -19.46
CA ILE A 49 -5.90 5.01 -19.80
C ILE A 49 -4.91 6.08 -20.27
N SER A 50 -5.26 6.81 -21.33
CA SER A 50 -4.41 7.89 -21.82
C SER A 50 -4.30 9.03 -20.80
N SER A 51 -3.13 9.68 -20.71
CA SER A 51 -2.87 10.70 -19.69
C SER A 51 -3.82 11.88 -19.77
N ASP A 52 -4.19 12.30 -20.98
CA ASP A 52 -5.17 13.36 -21.21
C ASP A 52 -6.55 12.98 -20.67
N LEU A 53 -7.00 11.74 -20.91
CA LEU A 53 -8.28 11.25 -20.41
C LEU A 53 -8.29 11.11 -18.88
N LEU A 54 -7.18 10.66 -18.30
CA LEU A 54 -7.02 10.53 -16.85
C LEU A 54 -7.25 11.87 -16.14
N VAL A 55 -6.67 12.97 -16.64
CA VAL A 55 -6.87 14.32 -16.06
C VAL A 55 -8.35 14.72 -16.05
N HIS A 56 -9.09 14.39 -17.11
CA HIS A 56 -10.52 14.68 -17.19
C HIS A 56 -11.33 13.82 -16.22
N LEU A 57 -10.99 12.53 -16.09
CA LEU A 57 -11.64 11.61 -15.18
C LEU A 57 -11.44 12.03 -13.72
N GLU A 58 -10.22 12.41 -13.33
CA GLU A 58 -9.91 12.87 -11.97
C GLU A 58 -10.73 14.12 -11.60
N LYS A 59 -10.80 15.09 -12.52
CA LYS A 59 -11.61 16.30 -12.33
C LYS A 59 -13.08 15.94 -12.13
N LYS A 60 -13.62 15.03 -12.95
CA LYS A 60 -15.02 14.59 -12.84
C LYS A 60 -15.31 13.79 -11.58
N ALA A 61 -14.38 12.95 -11.15
CA ALA A 61 -14.51 12.17 -9.92
C ALA A 61 -14.55 13.11 -8.70
N LYS A 62 -13.66 14.11 -8.68
CA LYS A 62 -13.63 15.16 -7.65
C LYS A 62 -14.91 16.00 -7.63
N GLU A 63 -15.40 16.45 -8.79
CA GLU A 63 -16.66 17.20 -8.90
C GLU A 63 -17.85 16.41 -8.35
N ARG A 64 -17.84 15.08 -8.48
CA ARG A 64 -18.89 14.18 -8.00
C ARG A 64 -18.66 13.65 -6.57
N GLY A 65 -17.51 13.95 -5.95
CA GLY A 65 -17.17 13.49 -4.61
C GLY A 65 -16.96 11.97 -4.50
N VAL A 66 -16.55 11.31 -5.58
CA VAL A 66 -16.29 9.86 -5.63
C VAL A 66 -14.86 9.57 -6.03
N SER A 67 -14.38 8.33 -5.82
CA SER A 67 -13.06 7.92 -6.31
C SER A 67 -13.05 7.80 -7.84
N LEU A 68 -11.85 7.91 -8.43
CA LEU A 68 -11.64 7.68 -9.86
C LEU A 68 -12.13 6.27 -10.27
N GLU A 69 -11.80 5.26 -9.46
CA GLU A 69 -12.22 3.87 -9.67
C GLU A 69 -13.75 3.74 -9.68
N THR A 70 -14.44 4.31 -8.68
CA THR A 70 -15.90 4.30 -8.62
C THR A 70 -16.51 4.97 -9.85
N LEU A 71 -15.99 6.13 -10.26
CA LEU A 71 -16.51 6.83 -11.44
C LEU A 71 -16.38 5.98 -12.71
N VAL A 72 -15.19 5.41 -12.95
CA VAL A 72 -14.92 4.59 -14.13
C VAL A 72 -15.81 3.36 -14.16
N ASN A 73 -15.93 2.65 -13.04
CA ASN A 73 -16.79 1.46 -12.96
C ASN A 73 -18.26 1.79 -13.21
N LEU A 74 -18.78 2.88 -12.63
CA LEU A 74 -20.16 3.32 -12.87
C LEU A 74 -20.41 3.63 -14.34
N TRP A 75 -19.51 4.37 -14.99
CA TRP A 75 -19.66 4.69 -16.41
C TRP A 75 -19.56 3.46 -17.32
N ILE A 76 -18.69 2.50 -17.02
CA ILE A 76 -18.61 1.24 -17.76
C ILE A 76 -19.93 0.47 -17.60
N GLN A 77 -20.45 0.37 -16.37
CA GLN A 77 -21.73 -0.29 -16.10
C GLN A 77 -22.90 0.39 -16.84
N GLU A 78 -22.98 1.71 -16.82
CA GLU A 78 -23.99 2.50 -17.55
C GLU A 78 -23.96 2.28 -19.07
N LYS A 79 -22.82 1.85 -19.63
CA LYS A 79 -22.67 1.63 -21.08
C LYS A 79 -22.80 0.18 -21.52
N LEU A 80 -22.56 -0.77 -20.61
CA LEU A 80 -22.55 -2.20 -20.94
C LEU A 80 -23.74 -2.96 -20.37
N LEU A 81 -24.34 -2.48 -19.28
CA LEU A 81 -25.40 -3.18 -18.53
C LEU A 81 -26.76 -2.47 -18.60
N VAL A 82 -26.82 -1.31 -19.25
CA VAL A 82 -28.04 -0.53 -19.53
C VAL A 82 -28.18 -0.40 -21.04
#